data_AF-A0A9D1ZXA8-F1
#
_entry.id   AF-A0A9D1ZXA8-F1
#
_cell.length_a   1.000
_cell.length_b   1.000
_cell.length_c   1.000
_cell.angle_alpha   90.00
_cell.angle_beta   90.00
_cell.angle_gamma   90.00
#
_symmetry.space_group_name_H-M   'P 1'
#
loop_
_entity.id
_entity.type
_entity.pdbx_description
1 polymer ?
#
loop_
_entity_poly.entity_id
_entity_poly.type
_entity_poly.pdbx_seq_one_letter_code
_entity_poly.pdbx_strand_id
1 'polypeptide(L)'
;MDEKKKKDRIFVVCQIAVAVLGAAAIIIKGNAILLAAYIPLMLISIPWIYFNYSLCKWENKWHAAWNEKNPCDGEPSQFRLVTGKIGEWALFIIALVLAVLPAGIFG
;
A
#
# COMPACT_ATOMS: atom_id res chain seq x y z
N MET A 1 -1.13 -23.47 -6.73
CA MET A 1 -0.88 -22.03 -6.49
C MET A 1 -0.31 -21.91 -5.10
N ASP A 2 0.92 -21.41 -4.97
CA ASP A 2 1.69 -21.32 -3.72
C ASP A 2 0.90 -20.62 -2.60
N GLU A 3 0.88 -21.18 -1.38
CA GLU A 3 0.02 -20.70 -0.29
C GLU A 3 0.28 -19.23 0.08
N LYS A 4 1.54 -18.78 -0.07
CA LYS A 4 1.92 -17.38 0.12
C LYS A 4 1.16 -16.44 -0.81
N LYS A 5 1.05 -16.79 -2.10
CA LYS A 5 0.29 -16.00 -3.09
C LYS A 5 -1.20 -15.95 -2.77
N LYS A 6 -1.76 -17.04 -2.20
CA LYS A 6 -3.17 -17.09 -1.78
C LYS A 6 -3.44 -16.16 -0.59
N LYS A 7 -2.55 -16.15 0.40
CA LYS A 7 -2.63 -15.27 1.58
C LYS A 7 -2.51 -13.80 1.20
N ASP A 8 -1.56 -13.45 0.35
CA ASP A 8 -1.37 -12.07 -0.12
C ASP A 8 -2.60 -11.59 -0.93
N ARG A 9 -3.23 -12.47 -1.74
CA ARG A 9 -4.45 -12.14 -2.48
C ARG A 9 -5.65 -11.88 -1.58
N ILE A 10 -5.88 -12.73 -0.57
CA ILE A 10 -6.97 -12.52 0.40
C ILE A 10 -6.77 -11.18 1.11
N PHE A 11 -5.53 -10.89 1.50
CA PHE A 11 -5.20 -9.64 2.16
C PHE A 11 -5.51 -8.41 1.29
N VAL A 12 -5.13 -8.43 0.01
CA VAL A 12 -5.46 -7.36 -0.95
C VAL A 12 -6.98 -7.20 -1.11
N VAL A 13 -7.74 -8.30 -1.16
CA VAL A 13 -9.21 -8.24 -1.23
C VAL A 13 -9.79 -7.58 0.02
N CYS A 14 -9.28 -7.92 1.22
CA CYS A 14 -9.66 -7.25 2.46
C CYS A 14 -9.37 -5.75 2.41
N GLN A 15 -8.20 -5.34 1.91
CA GLN A 15 -7.85 -3.93 1.80
C GLN A 15 -8.75 -3.16 0.84
N ILE A 16 -9.13 -3.77 -0.28
CA ILE A 16 -10.09 -3.18 -1.22
C ILE A 16 -11.46 -3.04 -0.57
N ALA A 17 -11.94 -4.06 0.14
CA ALA A 17 -13.22 -3.99 0.84
C ALA A 17 -13.22 -2.86 1.88
N VAL A 18 -12.15 -2.74 2.67
CA VAL A 18 -11.98 -1.67 3.63
C VAL A 18 -11.85 -0.29 2.95
N ALA A 19 -11.22 -0.22 1.77
CA ALA A 19 -11.14 1.00 0.97
C ALA A 19 -12.51 1.52 0.55
N VAL A 20 -13.36 0.62 0.07
CA VAL A 20 -14.72 0.94 -0.34
C VAL A 20 -15.56 1.40 0.85
N LEU A 21 -15.46 0.71 1.99
CA LEU A 21 -16.17 1.09 3.21
C LEU A 21 -15.71 2.46 3.74
N GLY A 22 -14.40 2.73 3.75
CA GLY A 22 -13.86 4.02 4.18
C GLY A 22 -14.30 5.16 3.27
N ALA A 23 -14.23 4.98 1.93
CA ALA A 23 -14.74 5.96 0.98
C ALA A 23 -16.24 6.22 1.17
N ALA A 24 -17.05 5.18 1.34
CA ALA A 24 -18.48 5.30 1.59
C ALA A 24 -18.77 6.11 2.88
N ALA A 25 -18.02 5.86 3.96
CA ALA A 25 -18.15 6.60 5.21
C ALA A 25 -17.84 8.10 5.03
N ILE A 26 -16.78 8.43 4.28
CA ILE A 26 -16.41 9.83 3.99
C ILE A 26 -17.48 10.51 3.13
N ILE A 27 -18.04 9.79 2.14
CA ILE A 27 -19.11 10.30 1.25
C ILE A 27 -20.38 10.59 2.05
N ILE A 28 -20.81 9.69 2.94
CA ILE A 28 -22.00 9.89 3.79
C ILE A 28 -21.85 11.15 4.66
N LYS A 29 -20.61 11.46 5.08
CA LYS A 29 -20.29 12.65 5.88
C LYS A 29 -20.05 13.92 5.05
N GLY A 30 -20.10 13.83 3.72
CA GLY A 30 -20.00 14.98 2.82
C GLY A 30 -18.62 15.65 2.78
N ASN A 31 -17.55 15.00 3.25
CA ASN A 31 -16.23 15.62 3.33
C ASN A 31 -15.38 15.33 2.06
N ALA A 32 -15.60 16.12 1.01
CA ALA A 32 -14.93 15.97 -0.28
C ALA A 32 -13.40 16.18 -0.22
N ILE A 33 -12.92 17.07 0.66
CA ILE A 33 -11.48 17.32 0.84
C ILE A 33 -10.79 16.07 1.37
N LEU A 34 -11.41 15.44 2.37
CA LEU A 34 -10.88 14.23 2.98
C LEU A 34 -10.95 13.04 2.02
N LEU A 35 -11.98 12.97 1.17
CA LEU A 35 -12.08 11.98 0.11
C LEU A 35 -10.96 12.14 -0.94
N ALA A 36 -10.65 13.38 -1.32
CA ALA A 36 -9.58 13.69 -2.27
C ALA A 36 -8.18 13.31 -1.74
N ALA A 37 -7.96 13.36 -0.43
CA ALA A 37 -6.73 12.86 0.20
C ALA A 37 -6.74 11.33 0.35
N TYR A 38 -7.89 10.73 0.65
CA TYR A 38 -8.05 9.31 0.90
C TYR A 38 -7.85 8.44 -0.35
N ILE A 39 -8.46 8.83 -1.48
CA ILE A 39 -8.43 8.02 -2.71
C ILE A 39 -6.99 7.78 -3.21
N PRO A 40 -6.12 8.79 -3.34
CA PRO A 40 -4.74 8.57 -3.77
C PRO A 40 -3.97 7.65 -2.83
N LEU A 41 -4.15 7.77 -1.51
CA LEU A 41 -3.48 6.92 -0.52
C LEU A 41 -3.84 5.44 -0.71
N MET A 42 -5.12 5.14 -0.95
CA MET A 42 -5.58 3.76 -1.18
C MET A 42 -5.14 3.23 -2.55
N LEU A 43 -5.17 4.08 -3.58
CA LEU A 43 -4.70 3.74 -4.92
C LEU A 43 -3.20 3.48 -4.97
N ILE A 44 -2.41 4.08 -4.08
CA ILE A 44 -0.97 3.81 -3.96
C ILE A 44 -0.75 2.58 -3.08
N SER A 45 -1.39 2.50 -1.90
CA SER A 45 -1.16 1.43 -0.92
C SER A 45 -1.49 0.03 -1.45
N ILE A 46 -2.62 -0.13 -2.13
CA ILE A 46 -3.11 -1.46 -2.55
C ILE A 46 -2.21 -2.09 -3.63
N PRO A 47 -1.87 -1.41 -4.75
CA PRO A 47 -0.95 -1.96 -5.74
C PRO A 47 0.45 -2.18 -5.20
N TRP A 48 0.90 -1.31 -4.29
CA TRP A 48 2.24 -1.43 -3.71
C TRP A 48 2.38 -2.72 -2.90
N ILE A 49 1.36 -3.09 -2.12
CA ILE A 49 1.33 -4.37 -1.38
C ILE A 49 1.31 -5.58 -2.33
N TYR A 50 0.51 -5.51 -3.39
CA TYR A 50 0.41 -6.59 -4.36
C TYR A 50 1.70 -6.78 -5.16
N PHE A 51 2.36 -5.69 -5.54
CA PHE A 51 3.58 -5.70 -6.35
C PHE A 51 4.86 -5.50 -5.55
N ASN A 52 4.83 -5.55 -4.21
CA ASN A 52 5.96 -5.19 -3.35
C ASN A 52 7.27 -5.90 -3.76
N TYR A 53 7.23 -7.22 -4.01
CA TYR A 53 8.41 -7.94 -4.49
C TYR A 53 8.93 -7.41 -5.83
N SER A 54 8.03 -7.18 -6.80
CA SER A 54 8.39 -6.63 -8.11
C SER A 54 8.94 -5.21 -8.01
N LEU A 55 8.37 -4.38 -7.13
CA LEU A 55 8.83 -3.01 -6.88
C LEU A 55 10.21 -3.00 -6.21
N CYS A 56 10.42 -3.78 -5.15
CA CYS A 56 11.74 -3.90 -4.53
C CYS A 56 12.79 -4.45 -5.49
N LYS A 57 12.43 -5.40 -6.35
CA LYS A 57 13.33 -5.94 -7.38
C LYS A 57 13.66 -4.89 -8.44
N TRP A 58 12.67 -4.13 -8.90
CA TRP A 58 12.88 -3.05 -9.86
C TRP A 58 13.76 -1.93 -9.28
N GLU A 59 13.50 -1.52 -8.05
CA GLU A 59 14.28 -0.52 -7.34
C GLU A 59 15.74 -0.96 -7.15
N ASN A 60 15.96 -2.23 -6.76
CA ASN A 60 17.30 -2.81 -6.70
C ASN A 60 18.01 -2.79 -8.06
N LYS A 61 17.32 -3.15 -9.14
CA LYS A 61 17.89 -3.11 -10.50
C LYS A 61 18.24 -1.69 -10.92
N TRP A 62 17.38 -0.72 -10.61
CA TRP A 62 17.64 0.69 -10.90
C TRP A 62 18.87 1.19 -10.15
N HIS A 63 18.98 0.88 -8.86
CA HIS A 63 20.15 1.22 -8.06
C HIS A 63 21.43 0.55 -8.58
N ALA A 64 21.38 -0.74 -8.91
CA ALA A 64 22.53 -1.46 -9.45
C ALA A 64 22.96 -0.88 -10.81
N ALA A 65 22.01 -0.56 -11.70
CA ALA A 65 22.30 0.04 -12.99
C ALA A 65 22.95 1.43 -12.88
N TRP A 66 22.64 2.19 -11.81
CA TRP A 66 23.19 3.52 -11.60
C TRP A 66 24.54 3.52 -10.86
N ASN A 67 24.75 2.56 -9.94
CA ASN A 67 25.88 2.58 -9.01
C ASN A 67 26.92 1.47 -9.21
N GLU A 68 26.58 0.37 -9.90
CA GLU A 68 27.46 -0.78 -10.05
C GLU A 68 28.05 -0.86 -11.46
N LYS A 69 29.36 -1.14 -11.54
CA LYS A 69 30.06 -1.35 -12.81
C LYS A 69 29.64 -2.65 -13.50
N ASN A 70 29.20 -3.65 -12.72
CA ASN A 70 28.63 -4.92 -13.18
C ASN A 70 27.32 -5.16 -12.40
N PRO A 71 26.16 -4.76 -12.94
CA PRO A 71 24.91 -4.80 -12.19
C PRO A 71 24.46 -6.24 -11.92
N CYS A 72 24.15 -6.54 -10.66
CA CYS A 72 23.61 -7.84 -10.25
C CYS A 72 22.11 -7.98 -10.63
N ASP A 73 21.56 -9.19 -10.49
CA ASP A 73 20.21 -9.62 -10.86
C ASP A 73 19.07 -8.80 -10.21
N GLY A 74 19.42 -8.03 -9.17
CA GLY A 74 18.54 -7.14 -8.42
C GLY A 74 17.62 -7.85 -7.45
N GLU A 75 17.95 -9.08 -7.02
CA GLU A 75 17.14 -9.82 -6.05
C GLU A 75 17.00 -9.05 -4.72
N PRO A 76 15.77 -8.75 -4.26
CA PRO A 76 15.55 -8.04 -3.02
C PRO A 76 15.87 -8.92 -1.81
N SER A 77 16.60 -8.36 -0.85
CA SER A 77 16.84 -9.03 0.43
C SER A 77 15.53 -9.19 1.20
N GLN A 78 15.45 -10.21 2.06
CA GLN A 78 14.29 -10.41 2.94
C GLN A 78 14.02 -9.17 3.81
N PHE A 79 15.07 -8.49 4.25
CA PHE A 79 14.95 -7.23 4.99
C PHE A 79 14.23 -6.15 4.18
N ARG A 80 14.61 -5.93 2.91
CA ARG A 80 14.00 -4.92 2.03
C ARG A 80 12.52 -5.20 1.78
N LEU A 81 12.15 -6.47 1.59
CA LEU A 81 10.76 -6.88 1.42
C LEU A 81 9.92 -6.60 2.68
N VAL A 82 10.47 -6.86 3.87
CA VAL A 82 9.80 -6.60 5.14
C VAL A 82 9.64 -5.09 5.38
N THR A 83 10.69 -4.29 5.16
CA THR A 83 10.62 -2.84 5.31
C THR A 83 9.64 -2.19 4.34
N GLY A 84 9.56 -2.70 3.09
CA GLY A 84 8.56 -2.27 2.11
C GLY A 84 7.14 -2.49 2.62
N LYS A 85 6.86 -3.71 3.11
CA LYS A 85 5.55 -4.01 3.73
C LYS A 85 5.25 -3.09 4.91
N ILE A 86 6.21 -2.83 5.80
CA ILE A 86 5.99 -1.94 6.96
C ILE A 86 5.61 -0.53 6.51
N GLY A 87 6.30 0.03 5.50
CA GLY A 87 5.97 1.35 4.96
C GLY A 87 4.57 1.41 4.34
N GLU A 88 4.20 0.36 3.61
CA GLU A 88 2.86 0.24 3.01
C GLU A 88 1.76 0.13 4.07
N TRP A 89 2.01 -0.62 5.15
CA TRP A 89 1.11 -0.72 6.29
C TRP A 89 0.93 0.63 6.99
N ALA A 90 2.00 1.43 7.13
CA ALA A 90 1.89 2.77 7.68
C ALA A 90 0.97 3.66 6.82
N LEU A 91 1.12 3.64 5.49
CA LEU A 91 0.24 4.37 4.57
C LEU A 91 -1.22 3.92 4.68
N PHE A 92 -1.44 2.61 4.77
CA PHE A 92 -2.79 2.06 4.94
C PHE A 92 -3.41 2.51 6.26
N ILE A 93 -2.67 2.47 7.36
CA ILE A 93 -3.14 2.93 8.68
C ILE A 93 -3.49 4.42 8.65
N ILE A 94 -2.67 5.26 8.01
CA ILE A 94 -2.96 6.70 7.85
C ILE A 94 -4.28 6.89 7.09
N ALA A 95 -4.49 6.16 5.99
CA ALA A 95 -5.74 6.24 5.23
C ALA A 95 -6.94 5.79 6.06
N LEU A 96 -6.81 4.75 6.88
CA LEU A 96 -7.86 4.33 7.82
C LEU A 96 -8.20 5.40 8.85
N VAL A 97 -7.19 6.05 9.43
CA VAL A 97 -7.41 7.15 10.37
C VAL A 97 -8.20 8.26 9.67
N LEU A 98 -7.81 8.65 8.46
CA LEU A 98 -8.56 9.64 7.68
C LEU A 98 -10.02 9.23 7.47
N ALA A 99 -10.30 7.98 7.13
CA ALA A 99 -11.66 7.50 6.94
C ALA A 99 -12.52 7.53 8.22
N VAL A 100 -11.91 7.41 9.40
CA VAL A 100 -12.60 7.39 10.70
C VAL A 100 -12.69 8.78 11.34
N LEU A 101 -11.84 9.74 10.98
CA LEU A 101 -11.90 11.11 11.49
C LEU A 101 -13.30 11.76 11.37
N PRO A 102 -14.03 11.62 10.23
CA PRO A 102 -15.40 12.11 10.09
C PRO A 102 -16.43 11.40 11.00
N ALA A 103 -16.09 10.22 11.52
CA ALA A 103 -17.00 9.36 12.27
C ALA A 103 -16.94 9.55 13.80
N GLY A 104 -15.88 10.14 14.37
CA GLY A 104 -15.70 10.06 15.83
C GLY A 104 -14.92 11.13 16.59
N ILE A 105 -14.49 12.26 16.00
CA ILE A 105 -13.71 13.27 16.77
C ILE A 105 -14.25 14.70 16.66
N PHE A 106 -15.07 15.03 15.66
CA PHE A 106 -15.64 16.38 15.48
C PHE A 106 -17.13 16.36 15.08
N GLY A 107 -17.86 15.32 15.49
CA GLY A 107 -19.31 15.23 15.35
C GLY A 107 -20.02 15.79 16.56
#